data_AF-V2TVB1-F1
#
_entry.id   AF-V2TVB1-F1
#
_cell.length_a   1.000
_cell.length_b   1.000
_cell.length_c   1.000
_cell.angle_alpha   90.00
_cell.angle_beta   90.00
_cell.angle_gamma   90.00
#
_symmetry.space_group_name_H-M   'P 1'
#
loop_
_entity.id
_entity.type
_entity.pdbx_description
1 polymer ?
#
loop_
_entity_poly.entity_id
_entity_poly.type
_entity_poly.pdbx_seq_one_letter_code
_entity_poly.pdbx_strand_id
1 'polypeptide(L)'
;MSEFSIPLMAGEVNAILRKEKQQLRVPIQPQPQNAEEAAKLSIPFQIGDQIWIQENWAAHWSYNDASAEECKSPNVDDDNYWYQADDVGSKGSKGSPASLRGTWRLAETMPKFVSRLHLKVEKVWIEQIKDISEESAKAMGFLPEFFKNVKEQELSEDYEATAKDAFLEDWEQFRGALDLWTYAVEFSLDTDQSMLHPAFLNDRETLTYKVDCLITDTKSEEIKELSYTTEDKSLVCALEHVLVEEFKNDFKDLSHDFNHLGEFFKIIDIESIRYVQELNHIDLNFEVRAKNKRVEIKVELLSL
;
A
#
# COMPACT_ATOMS: atom_id res chain seq x y z
N MET A 1 -11.52 -26.28 7.54
CA MET A 1 -10.87 -25.00 7.22
C MET A 1 -9.40 -25.24 7.40
N SER A 2 -8.69 -25.31 6.28
CA SER A 2 -7.24 -25.45 6.26
C SER A 2 -6.64 -24.05 6.15
N GLU A 3 -5.44 -23.88 6.71
CA GLU A 3 -4.70 -22.61 6.65
C GLU A 3 -3.50 -22.78 5.74
N PHE A 4 -3.31 -21.81 4.83
CA PHE A 4 -2.21 -21.81 3.87
C PHE A 4 -1.44 -20.50 3.94
N SER A 5 -0.17 -20.53 3.51
CA SER A 5 0.67 -19.34 3.39
C SER A 5 1.07 -19.09 1.95
N ILE A 6 1.10 -17.83 1.54
CA ILE A 6 1.58 -17.43 0.21
C ILE A 6 2.52 -16.24 0.36
N PRO A 7 3.80 -16.35 -0.05
CA PRO A 7 4.71 -15.22 -0.13
C PRO A 7 4.33 -14.30 -1.30
N LEU A 8 4.17 -13.01 -1.01
CA LEU A 8 3.86 -11.97 -1.99
C LEU A 8 4.92 -10.86 -1.95
N MET A 9 5.10 -10.21 -3.10
CA MET A 9 5.96 -9.03 -3.20
C MET A 9 5.25 -7.79 -2.64
N ALA A 10 6.03 -6.78 -2.23
CA ALA A 10 5.55 -5.52 -1.69
C ALA A 10 4.45 -4.85 -2.55
N GLY A 11 4.61 -4.84 -3.87
CA GLY A 11 3.61 -4.27 -4.79
C GLY A 11 2.28 -5.02 -4.77
N GLU A 12 2.31 -6.36 -4.72
CA GLU A 12 1.10 -7.18 -4.65
C GLU A 12 0.38 -7.00 -3.31
N VAL A 13 1.13 -6.96 -2.22
CA VAL A 13 0.59 -6.65 -0.88
C VAL A 13 -0.08 -5.28 -0.88
N ASN A 14 0.56 -4.26 -1.43
CA ASN A 14 0.00 -2.91 -1.52
C ASN A 14 -1.29 -2.85 -2.33
N ALA A 15 -1.35 -3.56 -3.46
CA ALA A 15 -2.56 -3.64 -4.27
C ALA A 15 -3.72 -4.31 -3.51
N ILE A 16 -3.43 -5.34 -2.71
CA ILE A 16 -4.41 -5.99 -1.82
C ILE A 16 -4.87 -5.02 -0.73
N LEU A 17 -3.93 -4.32 -0.09
CA LEU A 17 -4.21 -3.32 0.94
C LEU A 17 -5.08 -2.18 0.40
N ARG A 18 -4.89 -1.78 -0.86
CA ARG A 18 -5.72 -0.75 -1.51
C ARG A 18 -7.05 -1.29 -2.03
N LYS A 19 -7.30 -2.60 -1.90
CA LYS A 19 -8.46 -3.33 -2.47
C LYS A 19 -8.52 -3.28 -4.00
N GLU A 20 -7.39 -3.02 -4.63
CA GLU A 20 -7.19 -3.00 -6.08
C GLU A 20 -6.97 -4.42 -6.63
N LYS A 21 -6.52 -5.35 -5.77
CA LYS A 21 -6.27 -6.77 -6.10
C LYS A 21 -7.15 -7.70 -5.27
N GLN A 22 -7.87 -8.56 -5.96
CA GLN A 22 -8.84 -9.54 -5.42
C GLN A 22 -8.59 -10.96 -5.97
N GLN A 23 -7.57 -11.12 -6.82
CA GLN A 23 -7.16 -12.41 -7.36
C GLN A 23 -5.65 -12.65 -7.24
N LEU A 24 -5.28 -13.91 -7.00
CA LEU A 24 -3.92 -14.44 -7.00
C LEU A 24 -3.74 -15.54 -8.05
N ARG A 25 -2.48 -15.74 -8.46
CA ARG A 25 -2.04 -16.86 -9.31
C ARG A 25 -0.87 -17.54 -8.65
N VAL A 26 -1.06 -18.80 -8.26
CA VAL A 26 -0.02 -19.62 -7.63
C VAL A 26 0.45 -20.67 -8.64
N PRO A 27 1.70 -20.63 -9.10
CA PRO A 27 2.23 -21.63 -10.03
C PRO A 27 2.10 -23.06 -9.46
N ILE A 28 1.54 -23.97 -10.26
CA ILE A 28 1.43 -25.38 -9.89
C ILE A 28 2.81 -26.03 -9.93
N GLN A 29 3.15 -26.83 -8.94
CA GLN A 29 4.39 -27.61 -8.94
C GLN A 29 4.10 -29.07 -8.58
N PRO A 30 4.52 -30.06 -9.40
CA PRO A 30 5.11 -29.91 -10.75
C PRO A 30 4.10 -29.38 -11.79
N GLN A 31 4.58 -28.73 -12.85
CA GLN A 31 3.75 -28.21 -13.94
C GLN A 31 3.09 -29.35 -14.75
N PRO A 32 1.77 -29.34 -14.95
CA PRO A 32 1.09 -30.32 -15.79
C PRO A 32 1.43 -30.09 -17.27
N GLN A 33 1.52 -31.16 -18.04
CA GLN A 33 1.93 -31.10 -19.45
C GLN A 33 0.82 -30.56 -20.37
N ASN A 34 -0.45 -30.71 -19.97
CA ASN A 34 -1.61 -30.32 -20.76
C ASN A 34 -2.85 -30.12 -19.89
N ALA A 35 -3.93 -29.61 -20.51
CA ALA A 35 -5.19 -29.32 -19.83
C ALA A 35 -5.87 -30.56 -19.22
N GLU A 36 -5.70 -31.74 -19.81
CA GLU A 36 -6.31 -32.97 -19.30
C GLU A 36 -5.64 -33.42 -17.99
N GLU A 37 -4.33 -33.26 -17.89
CA GLU A 37 -3.58 -33.49 -16.66
C GLU A 37 -3.93 -32.43 -15.61
N ALA A 38 -3.95 -31.15 -16.00
CA ALA A 38 -4.31 -30.04 -15.14
C ALA A 38 -5.70 -30.22 -14.52
N ALA A 39 -6.69 -30.63 -15.31
CA ALA A 39 -8.07 -30.86 -14.85
C ALA A 39 -8.22 -32.04 -13.86
N LYS A 40 -7.24 -32.93 -13.78
CA LYS A 40 -7.23 -34.08 -12.84
C LYS A 40 -6.56 -33.74 -11.51
N LEU A 41 -5.92 -32.57 -11.40
CA LEU A 41 -5.23 -32.16 -10.18
C LEU A 41 -6.24 -31.85 -9.07
N SER A 42 -5.94 -32.34 -7.86
CA SER A 42 -6.62 -31.88 -6.67
C SER A 42 -6.15 -30.47 -6.36
N ILE A 43 -7.07 -29.52 -6.35
CA ILE A 43 -6.80 -28.16 -5.90
C ILE A 43 -6.57 -28.21 -4.37
N PRO A 44 -5.49 -27.62 -3.84
CA PRO A 44 -5.18 -27.69 -2.42
C PRO A 44 -6.10 -26.79 -1.56
N PHE A 45 -6.65 -25.74 -2.16
CA PHE A 45 -7.54 -24.77 -1.50
C PHE A 45 -9.01 -25.16 -1.69
N GLN A 46 -9.84 -24.90 -0.68
CA GLN A 46 -11.29 -24.98 -0.75
C GLN A 46 -11.92 -23.61 -0.50
N ILE A 47 -13.13 -23.41 -1.01
CA ILE A 47 -13.92 -22.21 -0.70
C ILE A 47 -14.11 -22.12 0.82
N GLY A 48 -13.80 -20.95 1.38
CA GLY A 48 -13.84 -20.68 2.81
C GLY A 48 -12.55 -21.00 3.57
N ASP A 49 -11.53 -21.56 2.92
CA ASP A 49 -10.19 -21.67 3.53
C ASP A 49 -9.56 -20.28 3.74
N GLN A 50 -8.64 -20.21 4.70
CA GLN A 50 -7.91 -18.99 5.04
C GLN A 50 -6.49 -19.08 4.51
N ILE A 51 -6.05 -17.99 3.87
CA ILE A 51 -4.69 -17.82 3.38
C ILE A 51 -4.09 -16.63 4.12
N TRP A 52 -3.03 -16.86 4.88
CA TRP A 52 -2.26 -15.76 5.45
C TRP A 52 -1.13 -15.38 4.52
N ILE A 53 -0.90 -14.08 4.35
CA ILE A 53 0.10 -13.58 3.42
C ILE A 53 1.45 -13.50 4.10
N GLN A 54 2.47 -13.94 3.39
CA GLN A 54 3.87 -13.79 3.72
C GLN A 54 4.45 -12.59 2.96
N GLU A 55 5.13 -11.68 3.64
CA GLU A 55 5.78 -10.52 3.01
C GLU A 55 7.16 -10.30 3.60
N ASN A 56 8.04 -9.58 2.88
CA ASN A 56 9.34 -9.24 3.44
C ASN A 56 9.14 -8.36 4.68
N TRP A 57 9.75 -8.78 5.79
CA TRP A 57 9.45 -8.26 7.11
C TRP A 57 10.73 -8.01 7.91
N ALA A 58 10.64 -7.26 8.99
CA ALA A 58 11.71 -7.14 9.96
C ALA A 58 11.13 -7.07 11.37
N ALA A 59 11.88 -7.60 12.34
CA ALA A 59 11.61 -7.41 13.75
C ALA A 59 12.50 -6.28 14.31
N HIS A 60 12.39 -6.02 15.60
CA HIS A 60 13.28 -5.11 16.30
C HIS A 60 14.75 -5.56 16.18
N TRP A 61 15.72 -4.62 16.12
CA TRP A 61 17.14 -4.93 15.91
C TRP A 61 17.74 -5.88 16.96
N SER A 62 17.15 -5.96 18.15
CA SER A 62 17.54 -6.92 19.20
C SER A 62 17.33 -8.38 18.79
N TYR A 63 16.52 -8.64 17.76
CA TYR A 63 16.23 -9.97 17.23
C TYR A 63 17.07 -10.30 15.99
N ASN A 64 18.10 -9.53 15.64
CA ASN A 64 18.88 -9.79 14.42
C ASN A 64 19.49 -11.20 14.38
N ASP A 65 19.90 -11.72 15.53
CA ASP A 65 20.51 -13.05 15.65
C ASP A 65 19.50 -14.15 16.07
N ALA A 66 18.22 -13.80 16.22
CA ALA A 66 17.16 -14.72 16.65
C ALA A 66 16.49 -15.43 15.46
N SER A 67 15.91 -16.60 15.70
CA SER A 67 15.04 -17.25 14.70
C SER A 67 13.75 -16.45 14.50
N ALA A 68 13.05 -16.68 13.38
CA ALA A 68 11.79 -16.00 13.10
C ALA A 68 10.72 -16.24 14.18
N GLU A 69 10.66 -17.46 14.70
CA GLU A 69 9.73 -17.92 15.73
C GLU A 69 10.02 -17.31 17.11
N GLU A 70 11.27 -16.88 17.33
CA GLU A 70 11.75 -16.21 18.54
C GLU A 70 11.55 -14.70 18.49
N CYS A 71 11.24 -14.13 17.32
CA CYS A 71 10.94 -12.71 17.13
C CYS A 71 9.57 -12.32 17.70
N LYS A 72 9.16 -12.86 18.84
CA LYS A 72 7.94 -12.50 19.55
C LYS A 72 8.32 -12.10 20.98
N SER A 73 7.79 -10.97 21.41
CA SER A 73 7.90 -10.52 22.78
C SER A 73 7.07 -11.43 23.70
N PRO A 74 7.52 -11.65 24.96
CA PRO A 74 6.66 -12.22 25.99
C PRO A 74 5.37 -11.43 26.24
N ASN A 75 5.36 -10.15 25.87
CA ASN A 75 4.22 -9.26 25.95
C ASN A 75 3.83 -8.79 24.54
N VAL A 76 2.64 -9.20 24.09
CA VAL A 76 2.12 -8.95 22.73
C VAL A 76 2.03 -7.45 22.40
N ASP A 77 1.90 -6.59 23.40
CA ASP A 77 1.85 -5.14 23.18
C ASP A 77 3.20 -4.55 22.74
N ASP A 78 4.30 -5.26 23.02
CA ASP A 78 5.66 -4.86 22.63
C ASP A 78 6.04 -5.42 21.24
N ASP A 79 5.18 -6.23 20.61
CA ASP A 79 5.43 -6.79 19.28
C ASP A 79 5.27 -5.72 18.21
N ASN A 80 6.40 -5.31 17.64
CA ASN A 80 6.46 -4.35 16.54
C ASN A 80 7.28 -4.91 15.38
N TYR A 81 6.65 -4.96 14.21
CA TYR A 81 7.21 -5.50 12.97
C TYR A 81 7.19 -4.44 11.87
N TRP A 82 8.15 -4.49 10.96
CA TRP A 82 8.19 -3.62 9.78
C TRP A 82 7.95 -4.46 8.55
N TYR A 83 7.28 -3.88 7.56
CA TYR A 83 6.95 -4.56 6.32
C TYR A 83 7.48 -3.77 5.14
N GLN A 84 8.13 -4.44 4.20
CA GLN A 84 8.73 -3.75 3.05
C GLN A 84 7.68 -3.12 2.13
N ALA A 85 6.43 -3.60 2.20
CA ALA A 85 5.30 -3.02 1.49
C ALA A 85 4.99 -1.57 1.94
N ASP A 86 5.30 -1.22 3.19
CA ASP A 86 4.98 0.09 3.77
C ASP A 86 6.01 1.19 3.44
N ASP A 87 7.01 0.90 2.60
CA ASP A 87 8.27 1.64 2.43
C ASP A 87 9.30 1.37 3.54
N VAL A 88 10.59 1.43 3.18
CA VAL A 88 11.72 1.05 4.05
C VAL A 88 11.93 2.03 5.21
N GLY A 89 11.48 3.27 5.03
CA GLY A 89 11.52 4.33 6.05
C GLY A 89 10.28 4.38 6.96
N SER A 90 9.32 3.49 6.77
CA SER A 90 8.08 3.50 7.54
C SER A 90 8.27 3.12 9.00
N LYS A 91 7.31 3.56 9.82
CA LYS A 91 7.17 3.09 11.20
C LYS A 91 6.73 1.63 11.18
N GLY A 92 7.05 0.93 12.27
CA GLY A 92 6.60 -0.44 12.43
C GLY A 92 5.10 -0.49 12.75
N SER A 93 4.60 -1.71 12.83
CA SER A 93 3.21 -2.11 13.02
C SER A 93 2.56 -1.53 14.29
N LYS A 94 3.34 -1.03 15.26
CA LYS A 94 2.91 -0.34 16.47
C LYS A 94 3.44 1.09 16.58
N GLY A 95 3.84 1.70 15.46
CA GLY A 95 4.33 3.07 15.41
C GLY A 95 5.79 3.25 15.83
N SER A 96 6.55 2.17 16.06
CA SER A 96 7.96 2.29 16.42
C SER A 96 8.77 2.87 15.26
N PRO A 97 9.75 3.76 15.52
CA PRO A 97 10.53 4.40 14.47
C PRO A 97 11.38 3.39 13.68
N ALA A 98 11.59 3.67 12.40
CA ALA A 98 12.41 2.84 11.50
C ALA A 98 13.85 2.60 12.01
N SER A 99 14.38 3.47 12.87
CA SER A 99 15.69 3.30 13.50
C SER A 99 15.78 2.09 14.44
N LEU A 100 14.64 1.59 14.92
CA LEU A 100 14.58 0.39 15.75
C LEU A 100 14.41 -0.90 14.93
N ARG A 101 14.30 -0.79 13.61
CA ARG A 101 14.16 -1.92 12.71
C ARG A 101 15.46 -2.70 12.60
N GLY A 102 15.35 -4.03 12.72
CA GLY A 102 16.44 -4.96 12.45
C GLY A 102 16.64 -5.26 10.96
N THR A 103 17.38 -6.33 10.71
CA THR A 103 17.65 -6.81 9.35
C THR A 103 16.36 -7.27 8.66
N TRP A 104 16.23 -6.93 7.38
CA TRP A 104 15.15 -7.46 6.54
C TRP A 104 15.23 -8.98 6.42
N ARG A 105 14.10 -9.63 6.60
CA ARG A 105 13.88 -11.07 6.51
C ARG A 105 13.00 -11.37 5.30
N LEU A 106 13.27 -12.49 4.65
CA LEU A 106 12.53 -12.93 3.47
C LEU A 106 11.10 -13.34 3.83
N ALA A 107 10.16 -13.11 2.93
CA ALA A 107 8.75 -13.49 3.10
C ALA A 107 8.55 -14.95 3.55
N GLU A 108 9.30 -15.89 2.96
CA GLU A 108 9.22 -17.32 3.30
C GLU A 108 9.56 -17.63 4.77
N THR A 109 10.34 -16.75 5.42
CA THR A 109 10.70 -16.86 6.83
C THR A 109 9.69 -16.20 7.77
N MET A 110 8.67 -15.52 7.23
CA MET A 110 7.69 -14.79 8.04
C MET A 110 6.76 -15.78 8.72
N PRO A 111 6.68 -15.79 10.06
CA PRO A 111 5.78 -16.67 10.78
C PRO A 111 4.36 -16.08 10.79
N LYS A 112 3.35 -16.93 10.97
CA LYS A 112 1.94 -16.53 10.89
C LYS A 112 1.58 -15.38 11.83
N PHE A 113 2.11 -15.34 13.05
CA PHE A 113 1.79 -14.29 14.03
C PHE A 113 2.25 -12.89 13.61
N VAL A 114 3.18 -12.79 12.64
CA VAL A 114 3.62 -11.52 12.04
C VAL A 114 2.72 -11.12 10.87
N SER A 115 1.96 -12.05 10.29
CA SER A 115 1.08 -11.76 9.17
C SER A 115 -0.05 -10.83 9.58
N ARG A 116 -0.16 -9.74 8.82
CA ARG A 116 -1.21 -8.73 8.98
C ARG A 116 -2.35 -8.87 7.98
N LEU A 117 -2.23 -9.79 7.01
CA LEU A 117 -3.23 -10.03 5.98
C LEU A 117 -3.65 -11.48 5.97
N HIS A 118 -4.94 -11.68 6.23
CA HIS A 118 -5.61 -12.95 6.08
C HIS A 118 -6.66 -12.78 4.98
N LEU A 119 -6.64 -13.69 4.02
CA LEU A 119 -7.54 -13.73 2.89
C LEU A 119 -8.45 -14.94 3.04
N LYS A 120 -9.72 -14.77 2.71
CA LYS A 120 -10.69 -15.85 2.64
C LYS A 120 -10.89 -16.25 1.18
N VAL A 121 -10.73 -17.54 0.88
CA VAL A 121 -10.92 -18.06 -0.48
C VAL A 121 -12.40 -18.04 -0.85
N GLU A 122 -12.74 -17.35 -1.93
CA GLU A 122 -14.10 -17.25 -2.47
C GLU A 122 -14.31 -18.18 -3.66
N LYS A 123 -13.31 -18.25 -4.56
CA LYS A 123 -13.30 -19.18 -5.69
C LYS A 123 -11.88 -19.66 -5.98
N VAL A 124 -11.79 -20.86 -6.52
CA VAL A 124 -10.52 -21.42 -6.97
C VAL A 124 -10.70 -22.25 -8.23
N TRP A 125 -9.81 -22.08 -9.20
CA TRP A 125 -9.79 -22.83 -10.45
C TRP A 125 -8.36 -22.97 -10.98
N ILE A 126 -8.19 -23.76 -12.03
CA ILE A 126 -6.90 -23.95 -12.70
C ILE A 126 -6.97 -23.24 -14.05
N GLU A 127 -5.97 -22.41 -14.34
CA GLU A 127 -5.82 -21.73 -15.63
C GLU A 127 -4.35 -21.58 -16.04
N GLN A 128 -4.09 -21.43 -17.34
CA GLN A 128 -2.78 -21.00 -17.83
C GLN A 128 -2.67 -19.48 -17.79
N ILE A 129 -1.47 -18.98 -17.49
CA ILE A 129 -1.19 -17.53 -17.41
C ILE A 129 -1.60 -16.78 -18.69
N LYS A 130 -1.21 -17.29 -19.87
CA LYS A 130 -1.58 -16.69 -21.17
C LYS A 130 -3.09 -16.63 -21.44
N ASP A 131 -3.88 -17.48 -20.78
CA ASP A 131 -5.33 -17.62 -21.01
C ASP A 131 -6.15 -16.73 -20.06
N ILE A 132 -5.51 -15.90 -19.23
CA ILE A 132 -6.18 -14.94 -18.36
C ILE A 132 -7.17 -14.05 -19.14
N SER A 133 -8.32 -13.78 -18.53
CA SER A 133 -9.32 -12.85 -19.07
C SER A 133 -8.97 -11.39 -18.72
N GLU A 134 -9.52 -10.44 -19.47
CA GLU A 134 -9.35 -9.01 -19.19
C GLU A 134 -9.89 -8.63 -17.79
N GLU A 135 -11.04 -9.18 -17.41
CA GLU A 135 -11.64 -8.95 -16.10
C GLU A 135 -10.77 -9.54 -14.97
N SER A 136 -10.15 -10.69 -15.22
CA SER A 136 -9.26 -11.33 -14.25
C SER A 136 -7.95 -10.54 -14.09
N ALA A 137 -7.39 -10.02 -15.18
CA ALA A 137 -6.23 -9.14 -15.12
C ALA A 137 -6.53 -7.85 -14.32
N LYS A 138 -7.71 -7.24 -14.53
CA LYS A 138 -8.20 -6.12 -13.72
C LYS A 138 -8.36 -6.49 -12.25
N ALA A 139 -8.96 -7.64 -11.96
CA ALA A 139 -9.09 -8.15 -10.59
C ALA A 139 -7.75 -8.52 -9.95
N MET A 140 -6.69 -8.71 -10.74
CA MET A 140 -5.33 -8.87 -10.25
C MET A 140 -4.62 -7.53 -9.98
N GLY A 141 -5.27 -6.39 -10.24
CA GLY A 141 -4.78 -5.04 -10.00
C GLY A 141 -4.17 -4.36 -11.23
N PHE A 142 -4.29 -4.94 -12.43
CA PHE A 142 -3.75 -4.34 -13.64
C PHE A 142 -4.78 -3.40 -14.27
N LEU A 143 -4.46 -2.10 -14.32
CA LEU A 143 -5.25 -1.11 -15.04
C LEU A 143 -4.46 -0.58 -16.25
N PRO A 144 -5.11 -0.46 -17.43
CA PRO A 144 -4.49 0.07 -18.65
C PRO A 144 -3.80 1.42 -18.47
N GLU A 145 -4.31 2.26 -17.56
CA GLU A 145 -3.80 3.62 -17.35
C GLU A 145 -2.40 3.68 -16.72
N PHE A 146 -1.99 2.66 -15.96
CA PHE A 146 -0.66 2.64 -15.32
C PHE A 146 0.48 2.33 -16.29
N PHE A 147 0.19 1.73 -17.45
CA PHE A 147 1.18 1.31 -18.43
C PHE A 147 1.33 2.27 -19.61
N LYS A 148 0.62 3.41 -19.61
CA LYS A 148 0.77 4.49 -20.61
C LYS A 148 2.16 5.13 -20.65
N ASN A 149 3.04 4.82 -19.70
CA ASN A 149 4.42 5.29 -19.68
C ASN A 149 5.42 4.32 -20.34
N VAL A 150 4.97 3.16 -20.84
CA VAL A 150 5.80 2.24 -21.61
C VAL A 150 5.92 2.77 -23.04
N LYS A 151 6.96 3.60 -23.24
CA LYS A 151 7.49 4.10 -24.51
C LYS A 151 6.45 4.34 -25.61
N GLU A 152 6.12 5.61 -25.78
CA GLU A 152 5.52 6.24 -26.96
C GLU A 152 6.36 6.06 -28.27
N GLN A 153 7.24 5.06 -28.34
CA GLN A 153 8.06 4.74 -29.50
C GLN A 153 7.58 3.41 -30.09
N GLU A 154 6.88 3.52 -31.21
CA GLU A 154 6.58 2.46 -32.19
C GLU A 154 5.31 1.60 -31.99
N LEU A 155 4.26 2.12 -31.34
CA LEU A 155 2.92 1.52 -31.45
C LEU A 155 2.02 2.43 -32.30
N SER A 156 1.28 1.83 -33.24
CA SER A 156 0.34 2.51 -34.13
C SER A 156 -0.70 3.30 -33.32
N GLU A 157 -1.19 4.42 -33.85
CA GLU A 157 -2.21 5.30 -33.24
C GLU A 157 -3.50 4.58 -32.76
N ASP A 158 -3.71 3.31 -33.14
CA ASP A 158 -4.87 2.48 -32.82
C ASP A 158 -4.62 1.37 -31.75
N TYR A 159 -3.44 1.29 -31.11
CA TYR A 159 -3.16 0.25 -30.10
C TYR A 159 -3.56 0.72 -28.68
N GLU A 160 -4.69 0.24 -28.18
CA GLU A 160 -5.08 0.37 -26.77
C GLU A 160 -4.53 -0.81 -25.97
N ALA A 161 -3.54 -0.57 -25.11
CA ALA A 161 -3.00 -1.58 -24.19
C ALA A 161 -4.11 -2.07 -23.24
N THR A 162 -4.30 -3.39 -23.15
CA THR A 162 -5.30 -3.99 -22.27
C THR A 162 -4.73 -4.34 -20.88
N ALA A 163 -5.57 -4.58 -19.88
CA ALA A 163 -5.10 -5.06 -18.58
C ALA A 163 -4.42 -6.42 -18.71
N LYS A 164 -4.91 -7.26 -19.63
CA LYS A 164 -4.28 -8.52 -19.98
C LYS A 164 -2.86 -8.34 -20.51
N ASP A 165 -2.64 -7.42 -21.45
CA ASP A 165 -1.31 -7.19 -22.02
C ASP A 165 -0.32 -6.76 -20.93
N ALA A 166 -0.74 -5.81 -20.08
CA ALA A 166 0.05 -5.35 -18.95
C ALA A 166 0.39 -6.47 -17.95
N PHE A 167 -0.57 -7.35 -17.66
CA PHE A 167 -0.33 -8.50 -16.80
C PHE A 167 0.67 -9.48 -17.40
N LEU A 168 0.56 -9.80 -18.70
CA LEU A 168 1.45 -10.74 -19.36
C LEU A 168 2.87 -10.18 -19.48
N GLU A 169 3.02 -8.88 -19.77
CA GLU A 169 4.32 -8.20 -19.82
C GLU A 169 5.02 -8.22 -18.44
N ASP A 170 4.30 -7.85 -17.37
CA ASP A 170 4.82 -7.91 -16.00
C ASP A 170 5.20 -9.34 -15.60
N TRP A 171 4.34 -10.32 -15.93
CA TRP A 171 4.61 -11.72 -15.62
C TRP A 171 5.84 -12.25 -16.36
N GLU A 172 5.98 -12.00 -17.66
CA GLU A 172 7.15 -12.42 -18.43
C GLU A 172 8.43 -11.76 -17.88
N GLN A 173 8.36 -10.48 -17.51
CA GLN A 173 9.49 -9.75 -16.94
C GLN A 173 9.94 -10.30 -15.57
N PHE A 174 9.01 -10.58 -14.66
CA PHE A 174 9.32 -10.91 -13.26
C PHE A 174 9.22 -12.39 -12.90
N ARG A 175 8.50 -13.19 -13.69
CA ARG A 175 8.21 -14.62 -13.45
C ARG A 175 8.58 -15.51 -14.63
N GLY A 176 8.79 -14.96 -15.82
CA GLY A 176 9.39 -15.61 -16.98
C GLY A 176 8.41 -16.36 -17.88
N ALA A 177 7.78 -17.44 -17.41
CA ALA A 177 7.05 -18.35 -18.29
C ALA A 177 5.52 -18.09 -18.30
N LEU A 178 4.96 -17.86 -19.50
CA LEU A 178 3.53 -17.58 -19.74
C LEU A 178 2.68 -18.84 -20.00
N ASP A 179 3.32 -19.97 -20.27
CA ASP A 179 2.68 -21.27 -20.47
C ASP A 179 2.44 -22.04 -19.15
N LEU A 180 2.79 -21.42 -18.02
CA LEU A 180 2.58 -21.98 -16.69
C LEU A 180 1.10 -22.12 -16.37
N TRP A 181 0.75 -23.28 -15.82
CA TRP A 181 -0.50 -23.53 -15.13
C TRP A 181 -0.43 -23.02 -13.70
N THR A 182 -1.52 -22.42 -13.26
CA THR A 182 -1.65 -21.85 -11.93
C THR A 182 -2.95 -22.27 -11.26
N TYR A 183 -2.92 -22.29 -9.93
CA TYR A 183 -4.13 -22.16 -9.14
C TYR A 183 -4.50 -20.68 -9.11
N ALA A 184 -5.61 -20.34 -9.76
CA ALA A 184 -6.24 -19.04 -9.68
C ALA A 184 -7.14 -18.99 -8.47
N VAL A 185 -6.92 -17.99 -7.61
CA VAL A 185 -7.66 -17.83 -6.35
C VAL A 185 -8.30 -16.46 -6.34
N GLU A 186 -9.62 -16.42 -6.22
CA GLU A 186 -10.39 -15.21 -5.92
C GLU A 186 -10.63 -15.18 -4.42
N PHE A 187 -10.43 -14.02 -3.79
CA PHE A 187 -10.48 -13.90 -2.35
C PHE A 187 -11.14 -12.61 -1.88
N SER A 188 -11.57 -12.62 -0.63
CA SER A 188 -11.94 -11.44 0.14
C SER A 188 -10.92 -11.20 1.26
N LEU A 189 -10.72 -9.95 1.67
CA LEU A 189 -9.99 -9.65 2.90
C LEU A 189 -10.79 -10.19 4.08
N ASP A 190 -10.18 -11.03 4.90
CA ASP A 190 -10.79 -11.43 6.15
C ASP A 190 -10.86 -10.21 7.07
N THR A 191 -12.06 -9.85 7.46
CA THR A 191 -12.34 -8.68 8.31
C THR A 191 -12.56 -9.07 9.76
N ASP A 192 -12.42 -10.36 10.10
CA ASP A 192 -12.38 -10.79 11.47
C ASP A 192 -11.15 -10.16 12.16
N GLN A 193 -11.43 -9.16 13.00
CA GLN A 193 -10.41 -8.41 13.73
C GLN A 193 -9.54 -9.31 14.61
N SER A 194 -10.02 -10.51 15.00
CA SER A 194 -9.23 -11.47 15.77
C SER A 194 -8.07 -12.08 14.98
N MET A 195 -8.17 -12.09 13.64
CA MET A 195 -7.16 -12.62 12.74
C MET A 195 -6.28 -11.53 12.13
N LEU A 196 -6.76 -10.28 12.12
CA LEU A 196 -5.98 -9.15 11.61
C LEU A 196 -4.96 -8.68 12.66
N HIS A 197 -3.71 -8.50 12.23
CA HIS A 197 -2.70 -7.89 13.10
C HIS A 197 -3.18 -6.48 13.50
N PRO A 198 -3.02 -6.05 14.77
CA PRO A 198 -3.53 -4.76 15.25
C PRO A 198 -3.12 -3.54 14.41
N ALA A 199 -1.96 -3.60 13.75
CA ALA A 199 -1.50 -2.60 12.79
C ALA A 199 -2.46 -2.35 11.62
N PHE A 200 -3.11 -3.41 11.13
CA PHE A 200 -4.10 -3.30 10.05
C PHE A 200 -5.41 -2.66 10.55
N LEU A 201 -5.69 -2.77 11.85
CA LEU A 201 -6.85 -2.12 12.49
C LEU A 201 -6.57 -0.64 12.78
N ASN A 202 -5.32 -0.28 13.05
CA ASN A 202 -4.92 1.10 13.39
C ASN A 202 -4.81 2.05 12.18
N ASP A 203 -4.76 1.55 10.94
CA ASP A 203 -4.55 2.37 9.73
C ASP A 203 -5.84 2.66 8.92
N ARG A 204 -7.03 2.40 9.47
CA ARG A 204 -8.28 2.43 8.67
C ARG A 204 -9.51 3.07 9.31
N GLU A 205 -9.36 3.88 10.35
CA GLU A 205 -10.42 4.83 10.68
C GLU A 205 -10.29 6.04 9.76
N THR A 206 -11.37 6.40 9.07
CA THR A 206 -11.43 7.60 8.22
C THR A 206 -11.36 8.82 9.12
N LEU A 207 -10.19 9.45 9.17
CA LEU A 207 -9.96 10.63 9.98
C LEU A 207 -10.56 11.86 9.29
N THR A 208 -11.31 12.65 10.05
CA THR A 208 -11.84 13.91 9.55
C THR A 208 -10.95 15.06 10.01
N TYR A 209 -10.35 15.77 9.07
CA TYR A 209 -9.50 16.91 9.34
C TYR A 209 -10.22 18.21 8.93
N LYS A 210 -10.06 19.24 9.76
CA LYS A 210 -10.34 20.62 9.37
C LYS A 210 -9.03 21.37 9.20
N VAL A 211 -8.87 21.99 8.04
CA VAL A 211 -7.68 22.77 7.68
C VAL A 211 -8.12 24.22 7.45
N ASP A 212 -7.66 25.11 8.32
CA ASP A 212 -7.86 26.55 8.20
C ASP A 212 -6.56 27.20 7.70
N CYS A 213 -6.64 27.97 6.63
CA CYS A 213 -5.50 28.61 5.98
C CYS A 213 -5.71 30.13 5.94
N LEU A 214 -4.71 30.87 6.41
CA LEU A 214 -4.61 32.32 6.28
C LEU A 214 -3.47 32.68 5.34
N ILE A 215 -3.80 33.22 4.17
CA ILE A 215 -2.84 33.61 3.14
C ILE A 215 -2.71 35.12 3.16
N THR A 216 -1.51 35.62 3.44
CA THR A 216 -1.17 37.04 3.37
C THR A 216 -0.22 37.29 2.20
N ASP A 217 -0.60 38.20 1.30
CA ASP A 217 0.31 38.76 0.32
C ASP A 217 1.19 39.82 0.99
N THR A 218 2.49 39.57 1.06
CA THR A 218 3.44 40.46 1.73
C THR A 218 3.77 41.72 0.93
N LYS A 219 3.27 41.86 -0.31
CA LYS A 219 3.43 43.05 -1.15
C LYS A 219 2.17 43.91 -1.21
N SER A 220 1.00 43.29 -1.35
CA SER A 220 -0.27 44.02 -1.37
C SER A 220 -0.94 44.13 0.00
N GLU A 221 -0.42 43.44 1.02
CA GLU A 221 -1.03 43.26 2.35
C GLU A 221 -2.44 42.67 2.32
N GLU A 222 -2.82 42.06 1.18
CA GLU A 222 -4.11 41.42 1.01
C GLU A 222 -4.14 40.09 1.76
N ILE A 223 -5.22 39.86 2.50
CA ILE A 223 -5.42 38.67 3.32
C ILE A 223 -6.60 37.87 2.76
N LYS A 224 -6.38 36.58 2.54
CA LYS A 224 -7.39 35.60 2.14
C LYS A 224 -7.46 34.50 3.19
N GLU A 225 -8.65 34.22 3.69
CA GLU A 225 -8.91 33.14 4.64
C GLU A 225 -9.68 32.02 3.95
N LEU A 226 -9.30 30.78 4.22
CA LEU A 226 -9.87 29.58 3.64
C LEU A 226 -10.05 28.52 4.72
N SER A 227 -11.15 27.79 4.66
CA SER A 227 -11.44 26.69 5.57
C SER A 227 -11.88 25.49 4.76
N TYR A 228 -11.27 24.34 5.02
CA TYR A 228 -11.56 23.10 4.33
C TYR A 228 -11.78 21.97 5.35
N THR A 229 -12.65 21.03 4.99
CA THR A 229 -12.87 19.82 5.77
C THR A 229 -12.78 18.63 4.84
N THR A 230 -12.02 17.62 5.24
CA THR A 230 -11.80 16.42 4.44
C THR A 230 -11.83 15.16 5.25
N GLU A 231 -12.34 14.12 4.60
CA GLU A 231 -12.33 12.74 5.07
C GLU A 231 -11.18 12.02 4.36
N ASP A 232 -9.97 12.19 4.88
CA ASP A 232 -8.76 11.64 4.28
C ASP A 232 -8.08 10.64 5.22
N LYS A 233 -7.45 9.64 4.61
CA LYS A 233 -6.77 8.57 5.35
C LYS A 233 -5.46 9.05 6.00
N SER A 234 -4.94 10.21 5.59
CA SER A 234 -3.73 10.80 6.19
C SER A 234 -3.77 12.33 6.15
N LEU A 235 -3.15 12.94 7.16
CA LEU A 235 -2.92 14.38 7.27
C LEU A 235 -2.15 14.94 6.05
N VAL A 236 -1.25 14.14 5.47
CA VAL A 236 -0.49 14.50 4.27
C VAL A 236 -1.43 14.67 3.07
N CYS A 237 -2.33 13.72 2.83
CA CYS A 237 -3.28 13.80 1.72
C CYS A 237 -4.23 15.00 1.87
N ALA A 238 -4.70 15.26 3.10
CA ALA A 238 -5.52 16.44 3.41
C ALA A 238 -4.80 17.76 3.07
N LEU A 239 -3.53 17.89 3.47
CA LEU A 239 -2.73 19.07 3.21
C LEU A 239 -2.34 19.22 1.74
N GLU A 240 -1.99 18.12 1.07
CA GLU A 240 -1.69 18.11 -0.36
C GLU A 240 -2.91 18.57 -1.18
N HIS A 241 -4.11 18.09 -0.86
CA HIS A 241 -5.33 18.48 -1.56
C HIS A 241 -5.58 19.99 -1.44
N VAL A 242 -5.53 20.52 -0.21
CA VAL A 242 -5.78 21.95 0.07
C VAL A 242 -4.73 22.84 -0.62
N LEU A 243 -3.45 22.45 -0.56
CA LEU A 243 -2.37 23.25 -1.12
C LEU A 243 -2.30 23.17 -2.65
N VAL A 244 -2.63 22.03 -3.25
CA VAL A 244 -2.60 21.86 -4.71
C VAL A 244 -3.78 22.55 -5.41
N GLU A 245 -4.98 22.51 -4.83
CA GLU A 245 -6.16 23.14 -5.46
C GLU A 245 -6.12 24.67 -5.41
N GLU A 246 -5.68 25.27 -4.30
CA GLU A 246 -5.72 26.74 -4.13
C GLU A 246 -4.50 27.46 -4.72
N PHE A 247 -3.32 26.83 -4.70
CA PHE A 247 -2.10 27.44 -5.24
C PHE A 247 -1.77 26.98 -6.66
N LYS A 248 -2.64 26.20 -7.31
CA LYS A 248 -2.45 25.62 -8.66
C LYS A 248 -1.97 26.62 -9.72
N ASN A 249 -2.44 27.86 -9.64
CA ASN A 249 -2.09 28.94 -10.56
C ASN A 249 -0.76 29.62 -10.22
N ASP A 250 -0.44 29.78 -8.93
CA ASP A 250 0.83 30.37 -8.46
C ASP A 250 1.99 29.34 -8.48
N PHE A 251 1.67 28.03 -8.42
CA PHE A 251 2.63 26.92 -8.46
C PHE A 251 3.14 26.59 -9.86
N LYS A 252 2.45 26.99 -10.94
CA LYS A 252 2.98 26.80 -12.31
C LYS A 252 4.37 27.45 -12.47
N ASP A 253 4.58 28.60 -11.83
CA ASP A 253 5.85 29.34 -11.81
C ASP A 253 6.85 28.86 -10.73
N LEU A 254 6.50 27.84 -9.94
CA LEU A 254 7.33 27.20 -8.92
C LEU A 254 7.58 25.71 -9.24
N SER A 255 6.90 25.16 -10.25
CA SER A 255 6.92 23.73 -10.63
C SER A 255 8.31 23.16 -10.95
N HIS A 256 9.32 24.00 -11.22
CA HIS A 256 10.70 23.54 -11.41
C HIS A 256 11.43 23.24 -10.09
N ASP A 257 11.06 23.88 -8.97
CA ASP A 257 11.69 23.68 -7.66
C ASP A 257 10.88 22.70 -6.76
N PHE A 258 9.67 22.30 -7.18
CA PHE A 258 8.66 21.66 -6.32
C PHE A 258 8.38 20.16 -6.58
N ASN A 259 9.25 19.46 -7.32
CA ASN A 259 9.34 17.98 -7.25
C ASN A 259 9.64 17.46 -5.82
N HIS A 260 9.85 18.37 -4.87
CA HIS A 260 10.18 18.14 -3.48
C HIS A 260 9.03 18.42 -2.50
N LEU A 261 7.77 18.62 -2.90
CA LEU A 261 6.66 18.83 -1.94
C LEU A 261 6.44 17.60 -1.04
N GLY A 262 6.47 16.41 -1.65
CA GLY A 262 6.56 15.15 -0.92
C GLY A 262 7.87 15.00 -0.13
N GLU A 263 8.95 15.71 -0.46
CA GLU A 263 10.17 15.76 0.35
C GLU A 263 10.11 16.80 1.48
N PHE A 264 9.41 17.92 1.31
CA PHE A 264 9.15 18.94 2.33
C PHE A 264 8.29 18.35 3.46
N PHE A 265 7.29 17.55 3.10
CA PHE A 265 6.48 16.75 4.01
C PHE A 265 7.15 15.46 4.49
N LYS A 266 8.31 15.09 3.95
CA LYS A 266 9.23 14.11 4.57
C LYS A 266 10.22 14.77 5.53
N ILE A 267 10.62 16.02 5.28
CA ILE A 267 11.53 16.82 6.12
C ILE A 267 10.82 17.24 7.41
N ILE A 268 9.57 17.70 7.29
CA ILE A 268 8.66 17.78 8.42
C ILE A 268 8.16 16.35 8.62
N ASP A 269 8.54 15.67 9.70
CA ASP A 269 8.06 14.31 9.99
C ASP A 269 6.55 14.35 10.34
N ILE A 270 5.72 14.55 9.31
CA ILE A 270 4.28 14.78 9.44
C ILE A 270 3.59 13.58 10.06
N GLU A 271 4.12 12.38 9.85
CA GLU A 271 3.61 11.15 10.46
C GLU A 271 3.96 11.04 11.96
N SER A 272 5.04 11.67 12.44
CA SER A 272 5.28 11.85 13.88
C SER A 272 4.46 12.99 14.48
N ILE A 273 4.18 14.02 13.70
CA ILE A 273 3.28 15.10 14.08
C ILE A 273 1.84 14.61 14.18
N ARG A 274 1.38 13.75 13.24
CA ARG A 274 0.10 13.04 13.25
C ARG A 274 -0.07 12.21 14.52
N TYR A 275 0.94 11.42 14.87
CA TYR A 275 0.95 10.61 16.09
C TYR A 275 0.83 11.47 17.36
N VAL A 276 1.48 12.63 17.40
CA VAL A 276 1.38 13.58 18.52
C VAL A 276 -0.02 14.23 18.57
N GLN A 277 -0.64 14.52 17.42
CA GLN A 277 -2.02 15.01 17.36
C GLN A 277 -3.04 13.96 17.80
N GLU A 278 -2.94 12.72 17.30
CA GLU A 278 -3.86 11.62 17.60
C GLU A 278 -3.83 11.23 19.08
N LEU A 279 -2.65 11.23 19.71
CA LEU A 279 -2.52 10.90 21.14
C LEU A 279 -2.89 12.04 22.10
N ASN A 280 -2.80 13.30 21.66
CA ASN A 280 -2.90 14.45 22.58
C ASN A 280 -3.94 15.51 22.17
N HIS A 281 -4.67 15.34 21.06
CA HIS A 281 -5.60 16.32 20.49
C HIS A 281 -4.97 17.72 20.34
N ILE A 282 -3.74 17.78 19.81
CA ILE A 282 -3.01 19.04 19.67
C ILE A 282 -3.32 19.67 18.31
N ASP A 283 -3.74 20.94 18.28
CA ASP A 283 -3.85 21.72 17.06
C ASP A 283 -2.45 22.00 16.48
N LEU A 284 -2.25 21.70 15.20
CA LEU A 284 -1.01 22.07 14.52
C LEU A 284 -1.14 23.44 13.89
N ASN A 285 -0.11 24.26 14.08
CA ASN A 285 0.03 25.53 13.41
C ASN A 285 1.42 25.58 12.79
N PHE A 286 1.48 25.74 11.47
CA PHE A 286 2.75 25.91 10.78
C PHE A 286 2.65 27.00 9.73
N GLU A 287 3.78 27.66 9.49
CA GLU A 287 3.89 28.79 8.59
C GLU A 287 4.76 28.41 7.39
N VAL A 288 4.21 28.55 6.19
CA VAL A 288 4.93 28.37 4.93
C VAL A 288 5.13 29.73 4.30
N ARG A 289 6.38 30.03 3.91
CA ARG A 289 6.72 31.26 3.18
C ARG A 289 7.14 30.90 1.76
N ALA A 290 6.48 31.48 0.76
CA ALA A 290 6.84 31.29 -0.64
C ALA A 290 6.77 32.63 -1.39
N LYS A 291 7.90 33.07 -1.97
CA LYS A 291 8.04 34.35 -2.69
C LYS A 291 7.51 35.54 -1.86
N ASN A 292 6.32 36.07 -2.21
CA ASN A 292 5.66 37.21 -1.54
C ASN A 292 4.38 36.79 -0.81
N LYS A 293 4.23 35.51 -0.49
CA LYS A 293 3.07 34.97 0.21
C LYS A 293 3.55 34.35 1.51
N ARG A 294 2.85 34.70 2.59
CA ARG A 294 2.94 34.05 3.89
C ARG A 294 1.65 33.27 4.09
N VAL A 295 1.76 31.98 4.36
CA VAL A 295 0.62 31.09 4.54
C VAL A 295 0.71 30.50 5.93
N GLU A 296 -0.23 30.85 6.79
CA GLU A 296 -0.39 30.22 8.10
C GLU A 296 -1.45 29.13 7.97
N ILE A 297 -1.10 27.91 8.35
CA ILE A 297 -1.97 26.74 8.23
C ILE A 297 -2.21 26.20 9.63
N LYS A 298 -3.48 26.12 9.99
CA LYS A 298 -3.96 25.48 11.20
C LYS A 298 -4.67 24.18 10.83
N VAL A 299 -4.32 23.08 11.48
CA VAL A 299 -4.98 21.78 11.29
C VAL A 299 -5.54 21.27 12.60
N GLU A 300 -6.83 20.95 12.57
CA GLU A 300 -7.62 20.39 13.67
C GLU A 300 -8.15 19.01 13.27
N LEU A 301 -7.97 18.01 14.14
CA LEU A 301 -8.55 16.67 13.97
C LEU A 301 -9.96 16.67 14.59
N LEU A 302 -10.99 16.52 13.78
CA LEU A 302 -12.40 16.62 14.22
C LEU A 302 -12.95 15.30 14.76
N SER A 303 -12.51 14.16 14.23
CA SER A 303 -12.92 12.83 14.70
C SER A 303 -11.94 11.73 14.27
N LEU A 304 -11.80 10.72 15.15
CA LEU A 304 -11.30 9.38 14.85
C LEU A 304 -12.46 8.54 14.27
#